data_AF-A0A661N0I5-F1
#
_entry.id   AF-A0A661N0I5-F1
#
_cell.length_a   1.000
_cell.length_b   1.000
_cell.length_c   1.000
_cell.angle_alpha   90.00
_cell.angle_beta   90.00
_cell.angle_gamma   90.00
#
_symmetry.space_group_name_H-M   'P 1'
#
loop_
_entity.id
_entity.type
_entity.pdbx_description
1 polymer ?
#
loop_
_entity_poly.entity_id
_entity_poly.type
_entity_poly.pdbx_seq_one_letter_code
_entity_poly.pdbx_strand_id
1 'polypeptide(L)'
;MAQKGPLRVRDAIGWVLRVAKTLEQVHDQKRVHGRISAAAIQVASEACDSAGAIVHPRDLDAQPEYHSLARARTGAPSAYDDVWALRVTLYVLLTGKPPFPGGVSKAVTASGHLRTAAQLAVYHRNLTVMQPLMDEILEADERVDLLAEATVLAHQLERFSPSVADLPALDAETMPDLAPQPAPSDEPPSEAPSGTAKQAKQVADRQPRQGGQLRPVLIALVAAALVAGLAFGWLGRNDPPGAANRSDDRPDPAIPKASVAKPPRTGQAPSAPPTALSIVSEVATATTAASAATTAATTATTRTSVPQRPPPLTGTELAECLLPVVATKLTTAPELDFICDDPSALSCVHKLNAKLVRIHSREGRGAARAWERLGWYQMAALALARQRCCATPSELTAPAHLRGCHLDKALAALMANDSEAAFITALEAYTKASRCIEFAKPKDWPCVGSPTLVQQSALLRKRSQALGSE
;
A
#
# COMPACT_ATOMS: atom_id res chain seq x y z
N MET A 1 8.44 -26.16 4.25
CA MET A 1 7.93 -25.85 2.89
C MET A 1 8.99 -25.45 1.88
N ALA A 2 10.06 -24.74 2.24
CA ALA A 2 11.06 -24.21 1.29
C ALA A 2 11.74 -25.23 0.35
N GLN A 3 11.64 -26.53 0.62
CA GLN A 3 12.23 -27.58 -0.24
C GLN A 3 11.39 -27.94 -1.47
N LYS A 4 10.09 -27.60 -1.52
CA LYS A 4 9.19 -28.09 -2.58
C LYS A 4 8.96 -27.12 -3.75
N GLY A 5 9.66 -25.98 -3.75
CA GLY A 5 9.53 -24.97 -4.80
C GLY A 5 8.36 -24.00 -4.59
N PRO A 6 8.01 -23.21 -5.63
CA PRO A 6 6.97 -22.20 -5.56
C PRO A 6 5.57 -22.79 -5.33
N LEU A 7 4.76 -22.11 -4.52
CA LEU A 7 3.35 -22.43 -4.32
C LEU A 7 2.46 -21.83 -5.42
N ARG A 8 1.24 -22.35 -5.53
CA ARG A 8 0.21 -21.70 -6.34
C ARG A 8 -0.15 -20.34 -5.75
N VAL A 9 -0.49 -19.39 -6.61
CA VAL A 9 -0.86 -18.01 -6.22
C VAL A 9 -1.88 -17.97 -5.08
N ARG A 10 -2.98 -18.74 -5.22
CA ARG A 10 -4.03 -18.81 -4.20
C ARG A 10 -3.47 -19.26 -2.85
N ASP A 11 -2.66 -20.32 -2.84
CA ASP A 11 -2.13 -20.90 -1.60
C ASP A 11 -1.09 -19.98 -0.94
N ALA A 12 -0.21 -19.35 -1.74
CA ALA A 12 0.74 -18.36 -1.25
C ALA A 12 0.03 -17.17 -0.59
N ILE A 13 -1.01 -16.62 -1.24
CA ILE A 13 -1.80 -15.52 -0.68
C ILE A 13 -2.53 -15.98 0.59
N GLY A 14 -3.17 -17.16 0.55
CA GLY A 14 -3.90 -17.70 1.68
C GLY A 14 -2.99 -17.87 2.92
N TRP A 15 -1.81 -18.47 2.78
CA TRP A 15 -0.88 -18.61 3.91
C TRP A 15 -0.43 -17.26 4.46
N VAL A 16 -0.08 -16.30 3.60
CA VAL A 16 0.36 -14.96 4.01
C VAL A 16 -0.76 -14.19 4.69
N LEU A 17 -2.00 -14.29 4.19
CA LEU A 17 -3.17 -13.68 4.81
C LEU A 17 -3.42 -14.22 6.22
N ARG A 18 -3.32 -15.55 6.40
CA ARG A 18 -3.50 -16.17 7.72
C ARG A 18 -2.43 -15.73 8.71
N VAL A 19 -1.18 -15.58 8.26
CA VAL A 19 -0.10 -14.99 9.08
C VAL A 19 -0.37 -13.53 9.39
N ALA A 20 -0.86 -12.73 8.45
CA ALA A 20 -1.21 -11.33 8.68
C ALA A 20 -2.25 -11.18 9.81
N LYS A 21 -3.30 -12.02 9.79
CA LYS A 21 -4.33 -12.05 10.83
C LYS A 21 -3.77 -12.49 12.20
N THR A 22 -2.83 -13.43 12.23
CA THR A 22 -2.13 -13.80 13.47
C THR A 22 -1.26 -12.65 13.98
N LEU A 23 -0.54 -11.96 13.10
CA LEU A 23 0.31 -10.82 13.46
C LEU A 23 -0.48 -9.63 14.00
N GLU A 24 -1.69 -9.36 13.48
CA GLU A 24 -2.59 -8.35 14.03
C GLU A 24 -2.84 -8.59 15.52
N GLN A 25 -3.20 -9.83 15.90
CA GLN A 25 -3.40 -10.20 17.31
C GLN A 25 -2.13 -10.05 18.16
N VAL A 26 -0.95 -10.36 17.60
CA VAL A 26 0.35 -10.20 18.28
C VAL A 26 0.69 -8.72 18.48
N HIS A 27 0.46 -7.89 17.46
CA HIS A 27 0.77 -6.46 17.48
C HIS A 27 -0.19 -5.67 18.38
N ASP A 28 -1.45 -6.10 18.48
CA ASP A 28 -2.43 -5.55 19.45
C ASP A 28 -1.96 -5.70 20.90
N GLN A 29 -1.22 -6.76 21.20
CA GLN A 29 -0.60 -6.99 22.50
C GLN A 29 0.71 -6.20 22.71
N LYS A 30 1.08 -5.31 21.77
CA LYS A 30 2.35 -4.57 21.75
C LYS A 30 3.57 -5.48 21.75
N ARG A 31 3.47 -6.59 21.01
CA ARG A 31 4.52 -7.60 20.87
C ARG A 31 4.88 -7.77 19.42
N VAL A 32 6.06 -8.32 19.18
CA VAL A 32 6.59 -8.54 17.83
C VAL A 32 7.07 -9.96 17.70
N HIS A 33 6.81 -10.59 16.55
CA HIS A 33 7.31 -11.93 16.29
C HIS A 33 8.82 -11.88 16.01
N GLY A 34 9.26 -10.93 15.17
CA GLY A 34 10.65 -10.61 14.90
C GLY A 34 11.41 -11.65 14.08
N ARG A 35 10.79 -12.77 13.67
CA ARG A 35 11.41 -13.79 12.80
C ARG A 35 10.46 -14.38 11.77
N ILE A 36 9.56 -13.53 11.24
CA ILE A 36 8.66 -13.95 10.16
C ILE A 36 9.49 -14.34 8.93
N SER A 37 9.20 -15.51 8.38
CA SER A 37 9.82 -16.04 7.16
C SER A 37 8.97 -17.19 6.63
N ALA A 38 9.30 -17.73 5.45
CA ALA A 38 8.66 -18.96 4.97
C ALA A 38 8.92 -20.18 5.90
N ALA A 39 9.97 -20.15 6.72
CA ALA A 39 10.25 -21.19 7.72
C ALA A 39 9.38 -21.04 8.98
N ALA A 40 8.84 -19.84 9.24
CA ALA A 40 7.96 -19.58 10.37
C ALA A 40 6.55 -20.16 10.17
N ILE A 41 6.22 -20.69 8.98
CA ILE A 41 4.89 -21.23 8.67
C ILE A 41 4.99 -22.75 8.67
N GLN A 42 4.42 -23.37 9.71
CA GLN A 42 4.25 -24.81 9.78
C GLN A 42 2.85 -25.18 9.32
N VAL A 43 2.75 -26.17 8.43
CA VAL A 43 1.50 -26.52 7.77
C VAL A 43 1.37 -28.03 7.63
N ALA A 44 0.15 -28.54 7.72
CA ALA A 44 -0.16 -29.94 7.50
C ALA A 44 -0.10 -30.30 6.00
N SER A 45 -0.46 -29.37 5.11
CA SER A 45 -0.41 -29.56 3.66
C SER A 45 -0.08 -28.25 2.92
N GLU A 46 0.07 -28.33 1.60
CA GLU A 46 0.32 -27.13 0.78
C GLU A 46 -0.91 -26.24 0.58
N ALA A 47 -2.11 -26.83 0.69
CA ALA A 47 -3.36 -26.11 0.53
C ALA A 47 -3.57 -25.13 1.68
N CYS A 48 -3.85 -23.87 1.36
CA CYS A 48 -3.96 -22.79 2.35
C CYS A 48 -5.11 -22.93 3.37
N ASP A 49 -6.06 -23.82 3.11
CA ASP A 49 -7.17 -24.18 3.99
C ASP A 49 -6.81 -25.29 5.00
N SER A 50 -5.64 -25.91 4.88
CA SER A 50 -5.20 -26.94 5.82
C SER A 50 -4.74 -26.36 7.17
N ALA A 51 -4.67 -27.20 8.20
CA ALA A 51 -4.17 -26.79 9.51
C ALA A 51 -2.74 -26.24 9.41
N GLY A 52 -2.45 -25.20 10.19
CA GLY A 52 -1.14 -24.58 10.23
C GLY A 52 -0.97 -23.66 11.42
N ALA A 53 0.28 -23.48 11.82
CA ALA A 53 0.70 -22.73 12.99
C ALA A 53 1.89 -21.82 12.64
N ILE A 54 2.05 -20.75 13.42
CA ILE A 54 3.25 -19.93 13.37
C ILE A 54 4.29 -20.47 14.36
N VAL A 55 5.48 -20.80 13.87
CA VAL A 55 6.57 -21.34 14.69
C VAL A 55 7.11 -20.24 15.60
N HIS A 56 7.29 -20.54 16.88
CA HIS A 56 7.81 -19.59 17.85
C HIS A 56 9.20 -19.06 17.44
N PRO A 57 9.49 -17.76 17.57
CA PRO A 57 10.72 -17.18 17.04
C PRO A 57 12.00 -17.72 17.69
N ARG A 58 11.95 -18.27 18.90
CA ARG A 58 13.14 -18.89 19.52
C ARG A 58 13.58 -20.17 18.81
N ASP A 59 12.68 -20.81 18.08
CA ASP A 59 12.93 -22.07 17.38
C ASP A 59 13.31 -21.83 15.90
N LEU A 60 13.47 -20.57 15.50
CA LEU A 60 13.81 -20.17 14.15
C LEU A 60 15.18 -19.52 14.11
N ASP A 61 15.99 -19.87 13.11
CA ASP A 61 17.22 -19.15 12.81
C ASP A 61 16.94 -17.73 12.27
N ALA A 62 17.89 -16.82 12.47
CA ALA A 62 17.79 -15.48 11.92
C ALA A 62 18.05 -15.54 10.41
N GLN A 63 17.18 -14.91 9.62
CA GLN A 63 17.27 -14.90 8.16
C GLN A 63 17.36 -13.44 7.68
N PRO A 64 18.59 -12.89 7.49
CA PRO A 64 18.80 -11.50 7.14
C PRO A 64 18.09 -11.03 5.86
N GLU A 65 17.73 -11.95 4.97
CA GLU A 65 16.95 -11.69 3.77
C GLU A 65 15.50 -11.25 4.02
N TYR A 66 14.97 -11.50 5.22
CA TYR A 66 13.65 -11.04 5.65
C TYR A 66 13.70 -9.76 6.49
N HIS A 67 14.88 -9.26 6.85
CA HIS A 67 14.98 -8.05 7.65
C HIS A 67 14.58 -6.82 6.84
N SER A 68 13.81 -5.93 7.45
CA SER A 68 13.55 -4.59 6.92
C SER A 68 14.83 -3.76 6.90
N LEU A 69 14.83 -2.66 6.14
CA LEU A 69 15.94 -1.71 6.14
C LEU A 69 16.14 -1.08 7.53
N ALA A 70 15.04 -0.79 8.23
CA ALA A 70 15.08 -0.27 9.60
C ALA A 70 15.75 -1.26 10.56
N ARG A 71 15.40 -2.55 10.50
CA ARG A 71 16.04 -3.59 11.32
C ARG A 71 17.49 -3.83 10.92
N ALA A 72 17.82 -3.76 9.63
CA ALA A 72 19.20 -3.86 9.18
C ALA A 72 20.10 -2.74 9.76
N ARG A 73 19.54 -1.58 10.06
CA ARG A 73 20.25 -0.45 10.69
C ARG A 73 20.30 -0.55 12.21
N THR A 74 19.19 -0.90 12.84
CA THR A 74 19.03 -0.83 14.31
C THR A 74 19.30 -2.17 15.02
N GLY A 75 19.21 -3.29 14.31
CA GLY A 75 19.28 -4.65 14.84
C GLY A 75 18.01 -5.11 15.57
N ALA A 76 17.12 -4.20 15.97
CA ALA A 76 15.93 -4.52 16.75
C ALA A 76 14.72 -4.89 15.87
N PRO A 77 13.96 -5.95 16.21
CA PRO A 77 12.70 -6.25 15.54
C PRO A 77 11.61 -5.24 15.95
N SER A 78 10.65 -5.02 15.05
CA SER A 78 9.49 -4.15 15.27
C SER A 78 8.25 -4.71 14.55
N ALA A 79 7.07 -4.18 14.83
CA ALA A 79 5.84 -4.56 14.11
C ALA A 79 5.97 -4.29 12.58
N TYR A 80 6.61 -3.17 12.23
CA TYR A 80 6.98 -2.85 10.85
C TYR A 80 7.87 -3.92 10.21
N ASP A 81 8.84 -4.45 10.97
CA ASP A 81 9.72 -5.51 10.49
C ASP A 81 8.97 -6.82 10.20
N ASP A 82 8.00 -7.19 11.04
CA ASP A 82 7.14 -8.36 10.79
C ASP A 82 6.34 -8.23 9.50
N VAL A 83 5.74 -7.06 9.25
CA VAL A 83 4.97 -6.82 8.03
C VAL A 83 5.87 -6.77 6.79
N TRP A 84 7.06 -6.19 6.90
CA TRP A 84 8.07 -6.25 5.83
C TRP A 84 8.44 -7.70 5.50
N ALA A 85 8.80 -8.48 6.52
CA ALA A 85 9.16 -9.88 6.39
C ALA A 85 8.02 -10.72 5.80
N LEU A 86 6.76 -10.37 6.08
CA LEU A 86 5.60 -11.02 5.51
C LEU A 86 5.46 -10.78 3.99
N ARG A 87 5.79 -9.58 3.50
CA ARG A 87 5.83 -9.27 2.06
C ARG A 87 6.94 -10.03 1.35
N VAL A 88 8.11 -10.12 1.99
CA VAL A 88 9.23 -10.96 1.52
C VAL A 88 8.80 -12.43 1.47
N THR A 89 8.06 -12.90 2.48
CA THR A 89 7.52 -14.25 2.53
C THR A 89 6.58 -14.52 1.36
N LEU A 90 5.66 -13.60 1.03
CA LEU A 90 4.81 -13.75 -0.15
C LEU A 90 5.63 -13.91 -1.44
N TYR A 91 6.64 -13.05 -1.64
CA TYR A 91 7.52 -13.15 -2.80
C TYR A 91 8.24 -14.51 -2.86
N VAL A 92 8.75 -15.00 -1.73
CA VAL A 92 9.44 -16.30 -1.63
C VAL A 92 8.48 -17.45 -1.90
N LEU A 93 7.25 -17.43 -1.38
CA LEU A 93 6.27 -18.48 -1.66
C LEU A 93 5.89 -18.51 -3.14
N LEU A 94 5.88 -17.37 -3.83
CA LEU A 94 5.55 -17.29 -5.26
C LEU A 94 6.69 -17.66 -6.19
N THR A 95 7.96 -17.45 -5.79
CA THR A 95 9.12 -17.57 -6.68
C THR A 95 10.14 -18.61 -6.24
N GLY A 96 10.04 -19.09 -5.00
CA GLY A 96 11.04 -19.93 -4.34
C GLY A 96 12.35 -19.20 -4.01
N LYS A 97 12.44 -17.88 -4.21
CA LYS A 97 13.67 -17.09 -4.03
C LYS A 97 13.38 -15.77 -3.31
N PRO A 98 14.32 -15.23 -2.52
CA PRO A 98 14.14 -13.91 -1.92
C PRO A 98 14.21 -12.80 -2.98
N PRO A 99 13.48 -11.68 -2.80
CA PRO A 99 13.52 -10.54 -3.72
C PRO A 99 14.91 -9.86 -3.73
N PHE A 100 15.66 -9.97 -2.63
CA PHE A 100 16.97 -9.37 -2.44
C PHE A 100 17.98 -10.43 -1.97
N PRO A 101 18.68 -11.10 -2.91
CA PRO A 101 19.68 -12.10 -2.56
C PRO A 101 20.77 -11.52 -1.64
N GLY A 102 20.99 -12.16 -0.48
CA GLY A 102 21.94 -11.69 0.53
C GLY A 102 21.41 -10.57 1.43
N GLY A 103 20.12 -10.25 1.32
CA GLY A 103 19.36 -9.36 2.20
C GLY A 103 19.40 -7.89 1.86
N VAL A 104 18.52 -7.14 2.54
CA VAL A 104 18.23 -5.74 2.25
C VAL A 104 19.48 -4.87 2.35
N SER A 105 20.38 -5.10 3.32
CA SER A 105 21.62 -4.34 3.46
C SER A 105 22.52 -4.37 2.22
N LYS A 106 22.54 -5.49 1.49
CA LYS A 106 23.31 -5.62 0.23
C LYS A 106 22.56 -5.08 -0.98
N ALA A 107 21.23 -4.94 -0.87
CA ALA A 107 20.38 -4.41 -1.91
C ALA A 107 20.21 -2.89 -1.84
N VAL A 108 20.70 -2.23 -0.79
CA VAL A 108 20.77 -0.76 -0.73
C VAL A 108 21.84 -0.25 -1.68
N THR A 109 21.47 0.63 -2.59
CA THR A 109 22.39 1.30 -3.51
C THR A 109 23.26 2.33 -2.77
N ALA A 110 24.31 2.83 -3.43
CA ALA A 110 25.12 3.95 -2.91
C ALA A 110 24.28 5.21 -2.61
N SER A 111 23.11 5.38 -3.23
CA SER A 111 22.18 6.48 -2.96
C SER A 111 21.22 6.21 -1.81
N GLY A 112 21.38 5.11 -1.07
CA GLY A 112 20.53 4.75 0.08
C GLY A 112 19.16 4.20 -0.30
N HIS A 113 18.90 3.94 -1.58
CA HIS A 113 17.63 3.39 -2.05
C HIS A 113 17.70 1.87 -2.15
N LEU A 114 16.62 1.18 -1.80
CA LEU A 114 16.52 -0.24 -2.05
C LEU A 114 16.40 -0.50 -3.56
N ARG A 115 17.20 -1.43 -4.08
CA ARG A 115 17.06 -1.89 -5.47
C ARG A 115 15.66 -2.47 -5.68
N THR A 116 15.12 -2.31 -6.89
CA THR A 116 13.86 -2.95 -7.27
C THR A 116 14.02 -4.48 -7.25
N ALA A 117 13.03 -5.18 -6.70
CA ALA A 117 12.97 -6.63 -6.76
C ALA A 117 12.87 -7.11 -8.22
N ALA A 118 13.30 -8.35 -8.49
CA ALA A 118 13.10 -8.92 -9.81
C ALA A 118 11.59 -9.06 -10.11
N GLN A 119 11.20 -8.79 -11.35
CA GLN A 119 9.80 -8.94 -11.75
C GLN A 119 9.39 -10.42 -11.67
N LEU A 120 8.17 -10.67 -11.20
CA LEU A 120 7.59 -12.00 -11.08
C LEU A 120 7.55 -12.76 -12.42
N ALA A 121 7.38 -12.01 -13.52
CA ALA A 121 7.36 -12.56 -14.87
C ALA A 121 8.66 -13.29 -15.28
N VAL A 122 9.79 -12.97 -14.62
CA VAL A 122 11.08 -13.65 -14.81
C VAL A 122 11.03 -15.10 -14.32
N TYR A 123 10.22 -15.38 -13.30
CA TYR A 123 10.09 -16.72 -12.72
C TYR A 123 9.01 -17.51 -13.44
N HIS A 124 7.80 -16.95 -13.54
CA HIS A 124 6.68 -17.60 -14.22
C HIS A 124 5.72 -16.57 -14.82
N ARG A 125 5.31 -16.76 -16.09
CA ARG A 125 4.43 -15.82 -16.81
C ARG A 125 3.06 -15.64 -16.16
N ASN A 126 2.53 -16.67 -15.50
CA ASN A 126 1.23 -16.61 -14.81
C ASN A 126 1.26 -15.75 -13.54
N LEU A 127 2.43 -15.39 -13.01
CA LEU A 127 2.57 -14.52 -11.85
C LEU A 127 2.45 -13.03 -12.18
N THR A 128 2.44 -12.66 -13.47
CA THR A 128 2.34 -11.26 -13.90
C THR A 128 1.09 -10.56 -13.36
N VAL A 129 0.01 -11.30 -13.10
CA VAL A 129 -1.22 -10.78 -12.48
C VAL A 129 -0.99 -10.21 -11.07
N MET A 130 0.02 -10.71 -10.36
CA MET A 130 0.40 -10.24 -9.02
C MET A 130 1.43 -9.12 -9.05
N GLN A 131 2.02 -8.80 -10.21
CA GLN A 131 3.09 -7.81 -10.29
C GLN A 131 2.67 -6.45 -9.71
N PRO A 132 1.47 -5.89 -10.01
CA PRO A 132 1.06 -4.60 -9.44
C PRO A 132 0.97 -4.63 -7.91
N LEU A 133 0.47 -5.74 -7.34
CA LEU A 133 0.42 -5.91 -5.89
C LEU A 133 1.83 -6.03 -5.30
N MET A 134 2.74 -6.77 -5.95
CA MET A 134 4.12 -6.91 -5.47
C MET A 134 4.90 -5.60 -5.57
N ASP A 135 4.72 -4.84 -6.64
CA ASP A 135 5.31 -3.50 -6.79
C ASP A 135 4.79 -2.61 -5.67
N GLU A 136 3.47 -2.56 -5.45
CA GLU A 136 2.86 -1.77 -4.37
C GLU A 136 3.43 -2.12 -2.98
N ILE A 137 3.55 -3.40 -2.64
CA ILE A 137 3.99 -3.81 -1.30
C ILE A 137 5.52 -3.77 -1.13
N LEU A 138 6.32 -4.04 -2.17
CA LEU A 138 7.80 -4.06 -2.07
C LEU A 138 8.45 -2.71 -2.39
N GLU A 139 7.78 -1.81 -3.10
CA GLU A 139 8.26 -0.44 -3.38
C GLU A 139 8.03 0.51 -2.20
N ALA A 140 7.42 0.04 -1.10
CA ALA A 140 7.16 0.85 0.08
C ALA A 140 8.45 1.46 0.67
N ASP A 141 8.63 2.74 0.38
CA ASP A 141 9.58 3.66 1.00
C ASP A 141 9.46 3.57 2.54
N GLU A 142 10.56 3.78 3.27
CA GLU A 142 10.62 3.82 4.75
C GLU A 142 9.65 4.86 5.36
N ARG A 143 9.02 5.69 4.55
CA ARG A 143 8.14 6.81 4.92
C ARG A 143 6.65 6.47 4.95
N VAL A 144 6.26 5.21 4.72
CA VAL A 144 4.85 4.80 4.79
C VAL A 144 4.60 4.01 6.07
N ASP A 145 4.50 4.73 7.19
CA ASP A 145 4.02 4.20 8.48
C ASP A 145 2.67 3.46 8.34
N LEU A 146 1.87 3.84 7.35
CA LEU A 146 0.52 3.30 7.09
C LEU A 146 0.49 1.86 6.59
N LEU A 147 1.59 1.35 6.00
CA LEU A 147 1.68 -0.06 5.61
C LEU A 147 2.43 -0.89 6.68
N ALA A 148 2.75 -0.30 7.83
CA ALA A 148 3.36 -1.02 8.96
C ALA A 148 2.37 -1.93 9.69
N GLU A 149 1.07 -1.82 9.38
CA GLU A 149 0.01 -2.59 10.02
C GLU A 149 -0.30 -3.87 9.24
N ALA A 150 -0.31 -5.00 9.93
CA ALA A 150 -0.64 -6.30 9.34
C ALA A 150 -2.07 -6.32 8.75
N THR A 151 -3.00 -5.62 9.40
CA THR A 151 -4.40 -5.44 8.97
C THR A 151 -4.51 -4.83 7.59
N VAL A 152 -3.67 -3.85 7.25
CA VAL A 152 -3.72 -3.18 5.93
C VAL A 152 -3.29 -4.15 4.83
N LEU A 153 -2.22 -4.92 5.07
CA LEU A 153 -1.78 -5.96 4.13
C LEU A 153 -2.82 -7.08 3.98
N ALA A 154 -3.46 -7.50 5.07
CA ALA A 154 -4.53 -8.49 5.03
C ALA A 154 -5.67 -8.05 4.08
N HIS A 155 -6.20 -6.84 4.25
CA HIS A 155 -7.26 -6.32 3.39
C HIS A 155 -6.85 -6.20 1.91
N GLN A 156 -5.59 -5.86 1.61
CA GLN A 156 -5.08 -5.84 0.23
C GLN A 156 -5.10 -7.26 -0.38
N LEU A 157 -4.67 -8.27 0.39
CA LEU A 157 -4.67 -9.66 -0.06
C LEU A 157 -6.10 -10.20 -0.25
N GLU A 158 -7.03 -9.89 0.64
CA GLU A 158 -8.44 -10.27 0.54
C GLU A 158 -9.12 -9.65 -0.68
N ARG A 159 -8.84 -8.39 -0.96
CA ARG A 159 -9.34 -7.72 -2.17
C ARG A 159 -8.79 -8.38 -3.43
N PHE A 160 -7.51 -8.74 -3.43
CA PHE A 160 -6.88 -9.39 -4.57
C PHE A 160 -7.41 -10.81 -4.78
N SER A 161 -7.66 -11.56 -3.70
CA SER A 161 -8.16 -12.93 -3.75
C SER A 161 -9.31 -13.14 -2.76
N PRO A 162 -10.56 -12.79 -3.16
CA PRO A 162 -11.71 -12.91 -2.27
C PRO A 162 -11.98 -14.34 -1.79
N SER A 163 -11.55 -15.36 -2.54
CA SER A 163 -11.76 -16.77 -2.20
C SER A 163 -10.93 -17.27 -1.00
N VAL A 164 -10.01 -16.46 -0.49
CA VAL A 164 -9.24 -16.77 0.73
C VAL A 164 -9.61 -15.86 1.91
N ALA A 165 -10.56 -14.94 1.74
CA ALA A 165 -10.90 -13.95 2.77
C ALA A 165 -11.41 -14.59 4.07
N ASP A 166 -12.15 -15.68 3.98
CA ASP A 166 -12.72 -16.39 5.13
C ASP A 166 -11.73 -17.33 5.84
N LEU A 167 -10.48 -17.41 5.39
CA LEU A 167 -9.47 -18.25 6.05
C LEU A 167 -9.17 -17.72 7.46
N PRO A 168 -9.15 -18.59 8.49
CA PRO A 168 -8.87 -18.20 9.86
C PRO A 168 -7.38 -17.85 10.04
N ALA A 169 -7.06 -17.08 11.07
CA ALA A 169 -5.67 -16.89 11.50
C ALA A 169 -4.95 -18.25 11.71
N LEU A 170 -3.62 -18.27 11.59
CA LEU A 170 -2.84 -19.43 12.01
C LEU A 170 -2.89 -19.58 13.52
N ASP A 171 -2.80 -20.83 13.97
CA ASP A 171 -2.66 -21.11 15.39
C ASP A 171 -1.33 -20.50 15.87
N ALA A 172 -1.46 -19.51 16.74
CA ALA A 172 -0.39 -19.06 17.60
C ALA A 172 -0.54 -19.86 18.89
N GLU A 173 -0.09 -21.13 18.89
CA GLU A 173 0.07 -21.86 20.15
C GLU A 173 0.73 -20.89 21.14
N THR A 174 0.02 -20.67 22.25
CA THR A 174 0.19 -19.54 23.16
C THR A 174 1.64 -19.08 23.13
N MET A 175 1.89 -17.91 22.56
CA MET A 175 3.23 -17.34 22.52
C MET A 175 3.39 -16.36 23.69
N PRO A 176 3.31 -16.73 25.00
CA PRO A 176 3.35 -15.78 26.11
C PRO A 176 4.72 -15.13 26.29
N ASP A 177 5.75 -15.57 25.55
CA ASP A 177 7.16 -15.19 25.80
C ASP A 177 7.89 -14.50 24.62
N LEU A 178 7.15 -14.01 23.62
CA LEU A 178 7.61 -12.94 22.71
C LEU A 178 8.00 -11.68 23.47
N ALA A 179 9.09 -11.08 23.03
CA ALA A 179 9.59 -9.82 23.55
C ALA A 179 8.54 -8.71 23.41
N PRO A 180 8.38 -7.85 24.43
CA PRO A 180 7.64 -6.61 24.27
C PRO A 180 8.29 -5.78 23.16
N GLN A 181 7.48 -5.09 22.37
CA GLN A 181 7.99 -4.11 21.43
C GLN A 181 8.76 -3.05 22.21
N PRO A 182 9.99 -2.68 21.78
CA PRO A 182 10.69 -1.57 22.41
C PRO A 182 9.78 -0.34 22.33
N ALA A 183 9.54 0.30 23.47
CA ALA A 183 8.75 1.53 23.52
C ALA A 183 9.35 2.53 22.51
N PRO A 184 8.53 3.26 21.74
CA PRO A 184 9.05 4.33 20.92
C PRO A 184 9.87 5.25 21.83
N SER A 185 11.16 5.39 21.53
CA SER A 185 12.02 6.29 22.27
C SER A 185 11.51 7.72 22.06
N ASP A 186 10.77 8.25 23.04
CA ASP A 186 10.36 9.65 23.10
C ASP A 186 11.55 10.59 23.38
N GLU A 187 12.74 10.03 23.56
CA GLU A 187 13.96 10.80 23.67
C GLU A 187 14.21 11.48 22.31
N PRO A 188 14.07 12.82 22.20
CA PRO A 188 14.37 13.53 20.97
C PRO A 188 15.80 13.14 20.58
N PRO A 189 16.09 12.89 19.29
CA PRO A 189 17.39 12.39 18.86
C PRO A 189 18.46 13.30 19.47
N SER A 190 19.09 12.81 20.55
CA SER A 190 20.06 13.58 21.31
C SER A 190 21.09 13.99 20.28
N GLU A 191 21.21 15.30 20.04
CA GLU A 191 22.16 15.86 19.10
C GLU A 191 23.46 15.12 19.31
N ALA A 192 23.83 14.28 18.33
CA ALA A 192 25.03 13.50 18.42
C ALA A 192 26.12 14.52 18.74
N PRO A 193 26.86 14.37 19.87
CA PRO A 193 27.89 15.32 20.20
C PRO A 193 28.79 15.38 18.96
N SER A 194 28.94 16.58 18.41
CA SER A 194 29.88 16.87 17.32
C SER A 194 31.30 16.71 17.85
N GLY A 195 31.64 15.49 18.23
CA GLY A 195 32.92 15.04 18.72
C GLY A 195 33.68 14.43 17.56
N THR A 196 34.41 15.30 16.86
CA THR A 196 35.73 15.03 16.29
C THR A 196 36.01 13.59 15.81
N ALA A 197 36.03 13.46 14.49
CA ALA A 197 36.61 12.37 13.71
C ALA A 197 38.11 12.09 14.03
N LYS A 198 38.42 11.56 15.22
CA LYS A 198 39.79 11.19 15.62
C LYS A 198 39.96 9.77 16.18
N GLN A 199 38.93 8.91 16.19
CA GLN A 199 39.05 7.53 16.70
C GLN A 199 39.05 6.42 15.63
N ALA A 200 39.39 6.75 14.38
CA ALA A 200 39.64 5.75 13.33
C ALA A 200 41.14 5.55 12.99
N LYS A 201 42.08 6.13 13.76
CA LYS A 201 43.52 6.14 13.43
C LYS A 201 44.44 5.43 14.45
N GLN A 202 43.93 4.61 15.36
CA GLN A 202 44.76 3.95 16.39
C GLN A 202 44.60 2.42 16.49
N VAL A 203 44.26 1.75 15.39
CA VAL A 203 44.33 0.27 15.30
C VAL A 203 45.28 -0.19 14.17
N ALA A 204 45.98 0.72 13.50
CA ALA A 204 46.86 0.40 12.38
C ALA A 204 48.37 0.36 12.73
N ASP A 205 48.73 0.37 14.02
CA ASP A 205 50.14 0.44 14.44
C ASP A 205 50.50 -0.71 15.38
N ARG A 206 50.52 -1.94 14.82
CA ARG A 206 51.22 -3.09 15.38
C ARG A 206 51.32 -4.20 14.32
N GLN A 207 52.31 -4.12 13.43
CA GLN A 207 53.12 -5.26 13.00
C GLN A 207 54.42 -4.78 12.35
N PRO A 208 55.60 -5.24 12.83
CA PRO A 208 56.86 -5.04 12.14
C PRO A 208 57.21 -6.22 11.21
N ARG A 209 57.86 -5.88 10.08
CA ARG A 209 58.75 -6.71 9.23
C ARG A 209 58.15 -7.92 8.48
N GLN A 210 58.27 -7.93 7.15
CA GLN A 210 59.37 -8.58 6.41
C GLN A 210 59.15 -8.42 4.89
N GLY A 211 60.25 -8.24 4.16
CA GLY A 211 60.26 -7.93 2.72
C GLY A 211 60.04 -9.13 1.79
N GLY A 212 60.09 -8.85 0.48
CA GLY A 212 60.13 -9.90 -0.54
C GLY A 212 59.65 -9.41 -1.90
N GLN A 213 60.58 -9.28 -2.84
CA GLN A 213 60.39 -8.92 -4.24
C GLN A 213 59.39 -9.86 -4.96
N LEU A 214 58.17 -9.40 -5.26
CA LEU A 214 57.21 -10.18 -6.08
C LEU A 214 56.42 -9.34 -7.09
N ARG A 215 56.90 -8.13 -7.42
CA ARG A 215 56.21 -7.23 -8.37
C ARG A 215 56.53 -7.39 -9.87
N PRO A 216 57.64 -8.01 -10.34
CA PRO A 216 57.82 -8.15 -11.79
C PRO A 216 57.14 -9.40 -12.40
N VAL A 217 56.77 -10.42 -11.62
CA VAL A 217 56.21 -11.68 -12.16
C VAL A 217 54.72 -11.55 -12.52
N LEU A 218 53.95 -10.74 -11.79
CA LEU A 218 52.53 -10.54 -12.05
C LEU A 218 52.24 -9.71 -13.31
N ILE A 219 53.14 -8.79 -13.69
CA ILE A 219 52.99 -7.98 -14.91
C ILE A 219 53.29 -8.83 -16.15
N ALA A 220 54.24 -9.77 -16.08
CA ALA A 220 54.56 -10.67 -17.18
C ALA A 220 53.42 -11.66 -17.47
N LEU A 221 52.71 -12.16 -16.46
CA LEU A 221 51.60 -13.10 -16.63
C LEU A 221 50.36 -12.46 -17.26
N VAL A 222 50.05 -11.19 -16.93
CA VAL A 222 48.92 -10.47 -17.53
C VAL A 222 49.20 -10.12 -19.00
N ALA A 223 50.45 -9.79 -19.35
CA ALA A 223 50.83 -9.53 -20.74
C ALA A 223 50.76 -10.81 -21.61
N ALA A 224 51.19 -11.96 -21.08
CA ALA A 224 51.12 -13.24 -21.81
C ALA A 224 49.67 -13.69 -22.06
N ALA A 225 48.75 -13.48 -21.11
CA ALA A 225 47.34 -13.84 -21.26
C ALA A 225 46.62 -12.99 -22.33
N LEU A 226 46.97 -11.71 -22.45
CA LEU A 226 46.37 -10.82 -23.47
C LEU A 226 46.83 -11.16 -24.89
N VAL A 227 48.08 -11.61 -25.07
CA VAL A 227 48.58 -12.05 -26.39
C VAL A 227 47.97 -13.39 -26.80
N ALA A 228 47.77 -14.32 -25.84
CA ALA A 228 47.11 -15.60 -26.12
C ALA A 228 45.62 -15.45 -26.48
N GLY A 229 44.91 -14.51 -25.84
CA GLY A 229 43.50 -14.23 -26.14
C GLY A 229 43.25 -13.65 -27.53
N LEU A 230 44.18 -12.82 -28.04
CA LEU A 230 44.07 -12.22 -29.37
C LEU A 230 44.40 -13.20 -30.50
N ALA A 231 45.27 -14.18 -30.27
CA ALA A 231 45.58 -15.23 -31.25
C ALA A 231 44.42 -16.23 -31.44
N PHE A 232 43.66 -16.53 -30.38
CA PHE A 232 42.53 -17.47 -30.46
C PHE A 232 41.26 -16.86 -31.10
N GLY A 233 41.08 -15.54 -31.01
CA GLY A 233 39.94 -14.85 -31.62
C GLY A 233 39.98 -14.79 -33.16
N TRP A 234 41.15 -14.98 -33.78
CA TRP A 234 41.32 -14.81 -35.23
C TRP A 234 41.30 -16.13 -36.03
N LEU A 235 41.41 -17.30 -35.38
CA LEU A 235 41.33 -18.62 -36.06
C LEU A 235 39.94 -19.28 -35.99
N GLY A 236 38.96 -18.72 -35.29
CA GLY A 236 37.68 -19.37 -34.99
C GLY A 236 36.52 -19.09 -35.96
N ARG A 237 36.74 -18.51 -37.13
CA ARG A 237 35.66 -18.10 -38.04
C ARG A 237 35.78 -18.75 -39.42
N ASN A 238 35.56 -20.06 -39.47
CA ASN A 238 35.29 -20.81 -40.70
C ASN A 238 34.05 -21.68 -40.44
N ASP A 239 32.88 -21.22 -40.90
CA ASP A 239 31.68 -22.06 -41.00
C ASP A 239 31.81 -22.98 -42.23
N PRO A 240 31.63 -24.30 -42.11
CA PRO A 240 31.46 -25.16 -43.27
C PRO A 240 30.00 -25.10 -43.79
N PRO A 241 29.78 -25.12 -45.12
CA PRO A 241 28.44 -25.19 -45.68
C PRO A 241 27.97 -26.65 -45.79
N GLY A 242 26.71 -26.88 -45.44
CA GLY A 242 25.89 -27.95 -46.02
C GLY A 242 26.03 -29.34 -45.41
N ALA A 243 25.02 -29.74 -44.63
CA ALA A 243 24.58 -31.13 -44.56
C ALA A 243 23.05 -31.16 -44.48
N ALA A 244 22.44 -31.75 -45.50
CA ALA A 244 21.03 -32.03 -45.61
C ALA A 244 20.57 -32.96 -44.47
N ASN A 245 19.53 -32.57 -43.73
CA ASN A 245 18.86 -33.48 -42.81
C ASN A 245 17.82 -34.30 -43.57
N ARG A 246 18.12 -35.60 -43.67
CA ARG A 246 17.20 -36.69 -43.94
C ARG A 246 16.07 -36.66 -42.91
N SER A 247 14.85 -36.80 -43.42
CA SER A 247 13.68 -37.22 -42.67
C SER A 247 13.86 -38.70 -42.30
N ASP A 248 14.18 -38.97 -41.03
CA ASP A 248 14.07 -40.31 -40.48
C ASP A 248 12.65 -40.53 -39.97
N ASP A 249 11.96 -41.45 -40.64
CA ASP A 249 10.76 -42.13 -40.20
C ASP A 249 10.98 -42.76 -38.82
N ARG A 250 10.18 -42.34 -37.84
CA ARG A 250 10.00 -43.09 -36.59
C ARG A 250 8.51 -43.42 -36.43
N PRO A 251 8.14 -44.70 -36.20
CA PRO A 251 6.75 -45.08 -36.04
C PRO A 251 6.18 -44.59 -34.70
N ASP A 252 5.00 -43.98 -34.75
CA ASP A 252 4.19 -43.62 -33.60
C ASP A 252 3.78 -44.88 -32.79
N PRO A 253 3.90 -44.87 -31.45
CA PRO A 253 3.25 -45.88 -30.63
C PRO A 253 1.75 -45.62 -30.56
N ALA A 254 0.98 -46.65 -30.89
CA ALA A 254 -0.48 -46.67 -30.88
C ALA A 254 -1.08 -46.19 -29.55
N ILE A 255 -1.88 -45.12 -29.61
CA ILE A 255 -2.74 -44.66 -28.53
C ILE A 255 -4.00 -45.54 -28.51
N PRO A 256 -4.31 -46.26 -27.41
CA PRO A 256 -5.58 -46.97 -27.29
C PRO A 256 -6.73 -45.98 -27.17
N LYS A 257 -7.70 -46.08 -28.09
CA LYS A 257 -8.97 -45.36 -28.06
C LYS A 257 -9.81 -45.85 -26.88
N ALA A 258 -9.87 -45.04 -25.82
CA ALA A 258 -10.82 -45.24 -24.73
C ALA A 258 -12.23 -44.86 -25.21
N SER A 259 -13.13 -45.84 -25.19
CA SER A 259 -14.55 -45.72 -25.50
C SER A 259 -15.25 -44.84 -24.47
N VAL A 260 -15.78 -43.70 -24.90
CA VAL A 260 -16.61 -42.80 -24.08
C VAL A 260 -18.00 -43.42 -23.96
N ALA A 261 -18.27 -44.03 -22.81
CA ALA A 261 -19.59 -44.49 -22.44
C ALA A 261 -20.52 -43.29 -22.14
N LYS A 262 -21.71 -43.37 -22.72
CA LYS A 262 -22.84 -42.44 -22.61
C LYS A 262 -23.39 -42.42 -21.16
N PRO A 263 -23.60 -41.25 -20.52
CA PRO A 263 -24.20 -41.19 -19.20
C PRO A 263 -25.72 -41.46 -19.27
N PRO A 264 -26.30 -42.19 -18.30
CA PRO A 264 -27.74 -42.38 -18.23
C PRO A 264 -28.42 -41.11 -17.71
N ARG A 265 -29.46 -40.72 -18.45
CA ARG A 265 -30.41 -39.66 -18.15
C ARG A 265 -31.39 -40.20 -17.11
N THR A 266 -31.26 -39.78 -15.85
CA THR A 266 -32.28 -39.98 -14.82
C THR A 266 -32.91 -38.63 -14.52
N GLY A 267 -34.19 -38.52 -14.88
CA GLY A 267 -35.03 -37.40 -14.50
C GLY A 267 -35.55 -37.58 -13.09
N GLN A 268 -35.56 -36.49 -12.32
CA GLN A 268 -36.54 -36.29 -11.25
C GLN A 268 -36.60 -34.81 -10.86
N ALA A 269 -37.76 -34.22 -11.14
CA ALA A 269 -38.37 -33.10 -10.45
C ALA A 269 -39.87 -33.48 -10.33
N PRO A 270 -40.71 -32.87 -9.46
CA PRO A 270 -40.46 -31.75 -8.55
C PRO A 270 -40.94 -32.03 -7.10
N SER A 271 -40.57 -31.20 -6.13
CA SER A 271 -41.36 -31.00 -4.91
C SER A 271 -41.21 -29.58 -4.39
N ALA A 272 -42.34 -29.06 -3.95
CA ALA A 272 -42.74 -27.67 -3.76
C ALA A 272 -42.09 -26.96 -2.56
N PRO A 273 -42.17 -25.62 -2.48
CA PRO A 273 -41.70 -24.83 -1.34
C PRO A 273 -42.75 -24.75 -0.22
N PRO A 274 -42.37 -24.72 1.07
CA PRO A 274 -43.26 -24.22 2.10
C PRO A 274 -43.12 -22.70 2.26
N THR A 275 -44.25 -22.04 1.96
CA THR A 275 -44.95 -21.12 2.86
C THR A 275 -44.15 -19.96 3.47
N ALA A 276 -44.37 -18.77 2.89
CA ALA A 276 -44.16 -17.48 3.53
C ALA A 276 -45.09 -17.33 4.74
N LEU A 277 -44.53 -16.97 5.90
CA LEU A 277 -45.29 -16.43 7.02
C LEU A 277 -45.28 -14.91 6.93
N SER A 278 -46.45 -14.37 6.57
CA SER A 278 -46.83 -12.99 6.81
C SER A 278 -46.96 -12.76 8.31
N ILE A 279 -46.16 -11.85 8.87
CA ILE A 279 -46.44 -11.22 10.15
C ILE A 279 -47.01 -9.84 9.85
N VAL A 280 -48.31 -9.72 10.08
CA VAL A 280 -49.06 -8.48 10.13
C VAL A 280 -48.88 -7.94 11.55
N SER A 281 -48.27 -6.76 11.68
CA SER A 281 -48.37 -5.95 12.91
C SER A 281 -49.19 -4.71 12.58
N GLU A 282 -50.44 -4.78 13.01
CA GLU A 282 -51.41 -3.70 13.01
C GLU A 282 -51.54 -3.16 14.45
N VAL A 283 -51.95 -1.90 14.55
CA VAL A 283 -52.50 -1.20 15.73
C VAL A 283 -51.50 -0.67 16.77
N ALA A 284 -51.32 0.67 16.78
CA ALA A 284 -51.79 1.51 17.88
C ALA A 284 -51.65 3.00 17.53
N THR A 285 -52.73 3.57 17.01
CA THR A 285 -53.07 4.99 17.11
C THR A 285 -53.34 5.32 18.57
N ALA A 286 -52.56 6.24 19.15
CA ALA A 286 -52.90 6.90 20.40
C ALA A 286 -52.90 8.41 20.19
N THR A 287 -54.08 8.92 19.85
CA THR A 287 -54.45 10.33 19.96
C THR A 287 -54.51 10.69 21.44
N THR A 288 -53.72 11.66 21.90
CA THR A 288 -53.99 12.35 23.16
C THR A 288 -53.93 13.85 22.92
N ALA A 289 -55.06 14.50 23.16
CA ALA A 289 -55.26 15.93 23.11
C ALA A 289 -55.25 16.53 24.53
N ALA A 290 -54.96 17.83 24.59
CA ALA A 290 -55.02 18.75 25.74
C ALA A 290 -53.94 18.55 26.82
N SER A 291 -53.41 19.57 27.50
CA SER A 291 -53.96 20.88 27.79
C SER A 291 -52.86 21.91 28.09
N ALA A 292 -53.24 23.17 27.99
CA ALA A 292 -52.44 24.36 28.15
C ALA A 292 -51.84 24.54 29.56
N ALA A 293 -50.62 25.08 29.62
CA ALA A 293 -50.14 25.84 30.77
C ALA A 293 -49.18 26.93 30.29
N THR A 294 -49.73 28.13 30.17
CA THR A 294 -49.02 29.40 30.00
C THR A 294 -48.10 29.64 31.18
N THR A 295 -46.78 29.61 30.96
CA THR A 295 -45.83 30.26 31.88
C THR A 295 -44.86 31.08 31.05
N ALA A 296 -45.03 32.40 31.12
CA ALA A 296 -44.15 33.38 30.55
C ALA A 296 -42.79 33.31 31.26
N ALA A 297 -41.78 32.79 30.56
CA ALA A 297 -40.38 32.91 30.96
C ALA A 297 -39.67 33.79 29.94
N THR A 298 -39.16 34.91 30.45
CA THR A 298 -38.39 35.95 29.78
C THR A 298 -37.31 35.37 28.87
N THR A 299 -37.56 35.43 27.56
CA THR A 299 -36.58 35.07 26.53
C THR A 299 -35.47 36.12 26.52
N ALA A 300 -34.38 35.83 27.21
CA ALA A 300 -33.10 36.47 26.92
C ALA A 300 -32.72 36.07 25.49
N THR A 301 -32.98 36.96 24.53
CA THR A 301 -32.53 36.82 23.14
C THR A 301 -31.02 36.97 23.13
N THR A 302 -30.30 35.88 23.40
CA THR A 302 -28.90 35.76 23.04
C THR A 302 -28.86 35.82 21.51
N ARG A 303 -28.55 37.00 20.96
CA ARG A 303 -28.24 37.13 19.53
C ARG A 303 -26.99 36.30 19.30
N THR A 304 -27.16 35.07 18.85
CA THR A 304 -26.10 34.27 18.25
C THR A 304 -25.59 35.10 17.06
N SER A 305 -24.46 35.76 17.23
CA SER A 305 -23.79 36.49 16.17
C SER A 305 -23.54 35.51 15.04
N VAL A 306 -24.19 35.71 13.90
CA VAL A 306 -23.87 34.97 12.67
C VAL A 306 -22.36 35.16 12.45
N PRO A 307 -21.56 34.08 12.34
CA PRO A 307 -20.14 34.19 12.09
C PRO A 307 -19.92 35.06 10.85
N GLN A 308 -19.31 36.23 11.03
CA GLN A 308 -19.06 37.16 9.95
C GLN A 308 -18.05 36.50 9.00
N ARG A 309 -18.49 36.22 7.77
CA ARG A 309 -17.65 35.59 6.75
C ARG A 309 -16.41 36.47 6.47
N PRO A 310 -15.20 35.91 6.40
CA PRO A 310 -13.99 36.70 6.15
C PRO A 310 -14.08 37.44 4.81
N PRO A 311 -13.36 38.58 4.67
CA PRO A 311 -13.27 39.30 3.41
C PRO A 311 -12.70 38.42 2.28
N PRO A 312 -12.99 38.74 1.01
CA PRO A 312 -12.44 38.00 -0.13
C PRO A 312 -10.91 38.02 -0.12
N LEU A 313 -10.30 36.84 0.06
CA LEU A 313 -8.86 36.63 -0.09
C LEU A 313 -8.51 36.60 -1.59
N THR A 314 -7.39 37.20 -1.97
CA THR A 314 -6.88 37.16 -3.34
C THR A 314 -5.39 36.88 -3.39
N GLY A 315 -4.90 36.31 -4.51
CA GLY A 315 -3.46 36.12 -4.73
C GLY A 315 -2.77 35.33 -3.62
N THR A 316 -1.80 35.95 -2.94
CA THR A 316 -0.98 35.31 -1.90
C THR A 316 -1.80 34.90 -0.68
N GLU A 317 -2.75 35.72 -0.23
CA GLU A 317 -3.56 35.41 0.96
C GLU A 317 -4.44 34.18 0.73
N LEU A 318 -4.99 34.05 -0.49
CA LEU A 318 -5.74 32.87 -0.89
C LEU A 318 -4.84 31.64 -0.90
N ALA A 319 -3.62 31.76 -1.44
CA ALA A 319 -2.67 30.66 -1.44
C ALA A 319 -2.28 30.24 -0.01
N GLU A 320 -2.01 31.19 0.89
CA GLU A 320 -1.69 30.92 2.30
C GLU A 320 -2.82 30.15 3.00
N CYS A 321 -4.08 30.52 2.77
CA CYS A 321 -5.23 29.78 3.31
C CYS A 321 -5.37 28.36 2.71
N LEU A 322 -5.12 28.21 1.41
CA LEU A 322 -5.29 26.92 0.72
C LEU A 322 -4.14 25.95 0.99
N LEU A 323 -2.93 26.45 1.27
CA LEU A 323 -1.72 25.66 1.39
C LEU A 323 -1.85 24.55 2.42
N PRO A 324 -2.29 24.76 3.67
CA PRO A 324 -2.43 23.68 4.66
C PRO A 324 -3.32 22.51 4.18
N VAL A 325 -4.30 22.77 3.30
CA VAL A 325 -5.15 21.73 2.70
C VAL A 325 -4.42 20.96 1.61
N VAL A 326 -3.65 21.66 0.80
CA VAL A 326 -3.04 21.11 -0.42
C VAL A 326 -1.66 20.49 -0.14
N ALA A 327 -0.83 21.19 0.65
CA ALA A 327 0.56 20.88 0.92
C ALA A 327 1.07 21.47 2.24
N THR A 328 1.80 20.69 3.03
CA THR A 328 2.29 21.15 4.33
C THR A 328 3.48 22.13 4.26
N LYS A 329 4.18 22.20 3.12
CA LYS A 329 5.40 23.02 2.95
C LYS A 329 5.57 23.42 1.48
N LEU A 330 5.23 24.66 1.15
CA LEU A 330 5.61 25.27 -0.13
C LEU A 330 6.24 26.63 0.15
N THR A 331 7.47 26.82 -0.32
CA THR A 331 8.21 28.09 -0.23
C THR A 331 7.77 29.14 -1.24
N THR A 332 7.01 28.76 -2.27
CA THR A 332 6.47 29.67 -3.28
C THR A 332 4.99 29.39 -3.46
N ALA A 333 4.15 30.40 -3.21
CA ALA A 333 2.72 30.33 -3.40
C ALA A 333 2.40 30.26 -4.90
N PRO A 334 1.75 29.17 -5.39
CA PRO A 334 1.24 29.16 -6.76
C PRO A 334 0.03 30.10 -6.89
N GLU A 335 -0.24 30.58 -8.11
CA GLU A 335 -1.50 31.26 -8.42
C GLU A 335 -2.68 30.26 -8.34
N LEU A 336 -3.61 30.51 -7.43
CA LEU A 336 -4.71 29.60 -7.09
C LEU A 336 -6.11 30.20 -7.25
N ASP A 337 -6.26 31.38 -7.85
CA ASP A 337 -7.56 32.08 -7.98
C ASP A 337 -8.63 31.21 -8.67
N PHE A 338 -8.21 30.35 -9.61
CA PHE A 338 -9.10 29.42 -10.30
C PHE A 338 -9.87 28.48 -9.36
N ILE A 339 -9.36 28.23 -8.14
CA ILE A 339 -10.04 27.37 -7.15
C ILE A 339 -11.36 28.00 -6.70
N CYS A 340 -11.43 29.32 -6.59
CA CYS A 340 -12.64 30.02 -6.16
C CYS A 340 -13.61 30.30 -7.30
N ASP A 341 -13.15 30.32 -8.55
CA ASP A 341 -13.98 30.71 -9.71
C ASP A 341 -14.48 29.53 -10.54
N ASP A 342 -13.66 28.49 -10.76
CA ASP A 342 -14.00 27.39 -11.67
C ASP A 342 -15.04 26.45 -11.00
N PRO A 343 -16.24 26.28 -11.59
CA PRO A 343 -17.27 25.41 -11.03
C PRO A 343 -16.94 23.93 -11.23
N SER A 344 -16.01 23.55 -12.11
CA SER A 344 -15.71 22.14 -12.36
C SER A 344 -14.70 21.59 -11.35
N ALA A 345 -15.16 20.69 -10.48
CA ALA A 345 -14.31 20.08 -9.45
C ALA A 345 -13.10 19.37 -10.07
N LEU A 346 -13.32 18.63 -11.17
CA LEU A 346 -12.28 17.90 -11.85
C LEU A 346 -11.28 18.82 -12.56
N SER A 347 -11.76 19.86 -13.23
CA SER A 347 -10.91 20.89 -13.85
C SER A 347 -9.97 21.52 -12.81
N CYS A 348 -10.51 21.91 -11.65
CA CYS A 348 -9.72 22.44 -10.54
C CYS A 348 -8.65 21.47 -10.06
N VAL A 349 -8.99 20.19 -9.86
CA VAL A 349 -8.03 19.17 -9.44
C VAL A 349 -6.88 19.03 -10.46
N HIS A 350 -7.19 19.00 -11.76
CA HIS A 350 -6.17 18.90 -12.81
C HIS A 350 -5.29 20.15 -12.88
N LYS A 351 -5.88 21.36 -12.83
CA LYS A 351 -5.15 22.64 -12.81
C LYS A 351 -4.23 22.73 -11.60
N LEU A 352 -4.73 22.34 -10.42
CA LEU A 352 -3.95 22.32 -9.19
C LEU A 352 -2.77 21.34 -9.29
N ASN A 353 -3.00 20.11 -9.76
CA ASN A 353 -1.92 19.14 -9.92
C ASN A 353 -0.86 19.65 -10.91
N ALA A 354 -1.28 20.22 -12.04
CA ALA A 354 -0.38 20.81 -13.03
C ALA A 354 0.46 21.96 -12.44
N LYS A 355 -0.13 22.81 -11.59
CA LYS A 355 0.60 23.89 -10.90
C LYS A 355 1.59 23.31 -9.89
N LEU A 356 1.20 22.33 -9.06
CA LEU A 356 2.09 21.69 -8.08
C LEU A 356 3.29 20.99 -8.74
N VAL A 357 3.08 20.29 -9.86
CA VAL A 357 4.15 19.62 -10.61
C VAL A 357 5.13 20.60 -11.23
N ARG A 358 4.66 21.78 -11.67
CA ARG A 358 5.51 22.84 -12.24
C ARG A 358 6.35 23.58 -11.20
N ILE A 359 6.11 23.40 -9.92
CA ILE A 359 7.00 23.92 -8.88
C ILE A 359 8.27 23.06 -8.89
N HIS A 360 9.33 23.58 -9.49
CA HIS A 360 10.60 22.86 -9.74
C HIS A 360 11.41 22.56 -8.45
N SER A 361 10.83 22.75 -7.26
CA SER A 361 11.47 22.45 -5.98
C SER A 361 11.21 21.00 -5.53
N ARG A 362 12.06 20.50 -4.62
CA ARG A 362 11.84 19.21 -3.94
C ARG A 362 10.51 19.20 -3.17
N GLU A 363 10.14 20.35 -2.62
CA GLU A 363 8.88 20.58 -1.91
C GLU A 363 7.68 20.49 -2.85
N GLY A 364 7.75 21.13 -4.03
CA GLY A 364 6.72 21.04 -5.07
C GLY A 364 6.39 19.60 -5.49
N ARG A 365 7.43 18.78 -5.73
CA ARG A 365 7.25 17.34 -6.01
C ARG A 365 6.72 16.55 -4.80
N GLY A 366 7.00 17.00 -3.58
CA GLY A 366 6.42 16.42 -2.36
C GLY A 366 4.93 16.73 -2.25
N ALA A 367 4.56 17.99 -2.49
CA ALA A 367 3.19 18.47 -2.51
C ALA A 367 2.33 17.77 -3.57
N ALA A 368 2.83 17.69 -4.82
CA ALA A 368 2.14 16.99 -5.90
C ALA A 368 1.86 15.52 -5.54
N ARG A 369 2.87 14.79 -5.04
CA ARG A 369 2.69 13.40 -4.59
C ARG A 369 1.74 13.27 -3.41
N ALA A 370 1.81 14.17 -2.43
CA ALA A 370 0.90 14.17 -1.29
C ALA A 370 -0.54 14.49 -1.69
N TRP A 371 -0.73 15.31 -2.74
CA TRP A 371 -2.02 15.60 -3.35
C TRP A 371 -2.54 14.41 -4.16
N GLU A 372 -1.71 13.76 -4.97
CA GLU A 372 -2.07 12.57 -5.75
C GLU A 372 -2.52 11.40 -4.86
N ARG A 373 -1.92 11.24 -3.68
CA ARG A 373 -2.35 10.24 -2.69
C ARG A 373 -3.80 10.40 -2.21
N LEU A 374 -4.40 11.59 -2.33
CA LEU A 374 -5.81 11.76 -1.96
C LEU A 374 -6.75 11.05 -2.93
N GLY A 375 -6.33 10.75 -4.17
CA GLY A 375 -7.15 10.11 -5.21
C GLY A 375 -8.54 10.73 -5.32
N TRP A 376 -9.60 9.95 -5.03
CA TRP A 376 -10.97 10.44 -5.07
C TRP A 376 -11.23 11.60 -4.12
N TYR A 377 -10.49 11.73 -3.02
CA TYR A 377 -10.69 12.81 -2.04
C TYR A 377 -10.02 14.12 -2.42
N GLN A 378 -9.37 14.22 -3.59
CA GLN A 378 -8.89 15.51 -4.10
C GLN A 378 -10.04 16.50 -4.27
N MET A 379 -11.19 16.07 -4.79
CA MET A 379 -12.35 16.96 -4.95
C MET A 379 -12.99 17.31 -3.60
N ALA A 380 -12.99 16.40 -2.62
CA ALA A 380 -13.46 16.69 -1.26
C ALA A 380 -12.53 17.67 -0.54
N ALA A 381 -11.21 17.52 -0.70
CA ALA A 381 -10.22 18.46 -0.20
C ALA A 381 -10.41 19.85 -0.83
N LEU A 382 -10.66 19.91 -2.14
CA LEU A 382 -10.98 21.14 -2.85
C LEU A 382 -12.26 21.80 -2.33
N ALA A 383 -13.33 21.03 -2.10
CA ALA A 383 -14.59 21.54 -1.54
C ALA A 383 -14.38 22.19 -0.16
N LEU A 384 -13.63 21.51 0.71
CA LEU A 384 -13.25 22.05 2.02
C LEU A 384 -12.41 23.32 1.90
N ALA A 385 -11.43 23.33 0.99
CA ALA A 385 -10.57 24.48 0.76
C ALA A 385 -11.38 25.70 0.27
N ARG A 386 -12.35 25.50 -0.62
CA ARG A 386 -13.26 26.57 -1.08
C ARG A 386 -14.16 27.08 0.03
N GLN A 387 -14.69 26.18 0.86
CA GLN A 387 -15.58 26.53 1.98
C GLN A 387 -14.90 27.47 2.98
N ARG A 388 -13.59 27.28 3.24
CA ARG A 388 -12.84 28.11 4.19
C ARG A 388 -12.22 29.35 3.58
N CYS A 389 -11.66 29.24 2.37
CA CYS A 389 -10.80 30.28 1.82
C CYS A 389 -11.46 31.21 0.82
N CYS A 390 -12.60 30.82 0.23
CA CYS A 390 -13.29 31.66 -0.75
C CYS A 390 -14.43 32.45 -0.07
N ALA A 391 -14.51 33.76 -0.32
CA ALA A 391 -15.63 34.57 0.18
C ALA A 391 -16.97 34.20 -0.45
N THR A 392 -16.98 33.86 -1.75
CA THR A 392 -18.19 33.47 -2.50
C THR A 392 -17.85 32.35 -3.48
N PRO A 393 -17.62 31.11 -2.99
CA PRO A 393 -17.26 30.01 -3.88
C PRO A 393 -18.43 29.65 -4.80
N SER A 394 -18.17 29.56 -6.11
CA SER A 394 -19.10 28.93 -7.05
C SER A 394 -19.39 27.48 -6.62
N GLU A 395 -20.61 27.01 -6.85
CA GLU A 395 -20.98 25.62 -6.57
C GLU A 395 -20.11 24.67 -7.39
N LEU A 396 -19.55 23.65 -6.73
CA LEU A 396 -18.76 22.62 -7.38
C LEU A 396 -19.66 21.64 -8.13
N THR A 397 -19.35 21.43 -9.39
CA THR A 397 -20.01 20.50 -10.29
C THR A 397 -19.10 19.34 -10.64
N ALA A 398 -19.67 18.14 -10.58
CA ALA A 398 -19.12 16.90 -11.06
C ALA A 398 -19.37 16.75 -12.57
N PRO A 399 -18.51 16.02 -13.28
CA PRO A 399 -18.76 15.61 -14.65
C PRO A 399 -20.14 14.99 -14.84
N ALA A 400 -20.83 15.34 -15.93
CA ALA A 400 -22.22 14.92 -16.18
C ALA A 400 -22.44 13.40 -16.12
N HIS A 401 -21.44 12.61 -16.53
CA HIS A 401 -21.49 11.15 -16.51
C HIS A 401 -21.42 10.55 -15.07
N LEU A 402 -21.09 11.36 -14.05
CA LEU A 402 -21.04 10.93 -12.64
C LEU A 402 -22.29 11.30 -11.83
N ARG A 403 -23.27 11.98 -12.45
CA ARG A 403 -24.49 12.46 -11.77
C ARG A 403 -25.34 11.35 -11.15
N GLY A 404 -25.30 10.15 -11.72
CA GLY A 404 -26.02 8.98 -11.19
C GLY A 404 -25.58 8.57 -9.77
N CYS A 405 -24.39 9.00 -9.34
CA CYS A 405 -23.86 8.72 -8.01
C CYS A 405 -24.03 9.88 -7.02
N HIS A 406 -24.77 10.94 -7.39
CA HIS A 406 -25.03 12.12 -6.54
C HIS A 406 -23.77 12.83 -6.02
N LEU A 407 -22.67 12.79 -6.79
CA LEU A 407 -21.40 13.41 -6.39
C LEU A 407 -21.53 14.93 -6.20
N ASP A 408 -22.32 15.61 -7.04
CA ASP A 408 -22.64 17.04 -6.92
C ASP A 408 -23.21 17.38 -5.53
N LYS A 409 -24.23 16.61 -5.10
CA LYS A 409 -24.89 16.81 -3.82
C LYS A 409 -23.94 16.59 -2.64
N ALA A 410 -23.05 15.61 -2.75
CA ALA A 410 -22.03 15.36 -1.73
C ALA A 410 -20.97 16.48 -1.66
N LEU A 411 -20.55 17.01 -2.80
CA LEU A 411 -19.64 18.18 -2.86
C LEU A 411 -20.29 19.44 -2.29
N ALA A 412 -21.57 19.69 -2.62
CA ALA A 412 -22.33 20.79 -2.04
C ALA A 412 -22.47 20.66 -0.51
N ALA A 413 -22.73 19.46 0.00
CA ALA A 413 -22.77 19.20 1.45
C ALA A 413 -21.41 19.46 2.12
N LEU A 414 -20.30 19.12 1.46
CA LEU A 414 -18.95 19.44 1.93
C LEU A 414 -18.63 20.94 1.90
N MET A 415 -19.33 21.73 1.09
CA MET A 415 -19.18 23.19 1.08
C MET A 415 -20.10 23.91 2.07
N ALA A 416 -21.19 23.27 2.48
CA ALA A 416 -22.22 23.86 3.33
C ALA A 416 -22.03 23.58 4.83
N ASN A 417 -21.05 22.77 5.24
CA ASN A 417 -20.82 22.50 6.67
C ASN A 417 -20.23 23.72 7.38
N ASP A 418 -20.66 23.91 8.62
CA ASP A 418 -20.20 24.95 9.55
C ASP A 418 -19.66 24.35 10.86
N SER A 419 -19.71 23.02 10.99
CA SER A 419 -19.33 22.27 12.17
C SER A 419 -18.64 20.96 11.79
N GLU A 420 -17.82 20.44 12.71
CA GLU A 420 -17.10 19.17 12.50
C GLU A 420 -18.06 17.99 12.30
N ALA A 421 -19.17 17.94 13.05
CA ALA A 421 -20.19 16.90 12.90
C ALA A 421 -20.87 16.93 11.52
N ALA A 422 -21.21 18.12 11.01
CA ALA A 422 -21.75 18.29 9.67
C ALA A 422 -20.73 17.90 8.59
N PHE A 423 -19.45 18.24 8.80
CA PHE A 423 -18.36 17.83 7.91
C PHE A 423 -18.20 16.31 7.85
N ILE A 424 -18.20 15.60 8.99
CA ILE A 424 -18.10 14.13 9.02
C ILE A 424 -19.26 13.50 8.25
N THR A 425 -20.48 13.98 8.46
CA THR A 425 -21.68 13.50 7.77
C THR A 425 -21.59 13.74 6.26
N ALA A 426 -21.14 14.93 5.83
CA ALA A 426 -20.94 15.26 4.42
C ALA A 426 -19.83 14.41 3.78
N LEU A 427 -18.76 14.12 4.53
CA LEU A 427 -17.66 13.27 4.10
C LEU A 427 -18.13 11.82 3.89
N GLU A 428 -18.99 11.28 4.75
CA GLU A 428 -19.58 9.95 4.56
C GLU A 428 -20.46 9.88 3.31
N ALA A 429 -21.27 10.92 3.05
CA ALA A 429 -22.06 11.03 1.83
C ALA A 429 -21.14 11.06 0.58
N TYR A 430 -20.03 11.79 0.67
CA TYR A 430 -19.00 11.82 -0.37
C TYR A 430 -18.36 10.45 -0.60
N THR A 431 -17.94 9.75 0.46
CA THR A 431 -17.38 8.39 0.37
C THR A 431 -18.35 7.44 -0.31
N LYS A 432 -19.65 7.52 0.01
CA LYS A 432 -20.70 6.72 -0.64
C LYS A 432 -20.81 7.02 -2.13
N ALA A 433 -20.79 8.30 -2.52
CA ALA A 433 -20.79 8.72 -3.92
C ALA A 433 -19.55 8.22 -4.68
N SER A 434 -18.35 8.32 -4.08
CA SER A 434 -17.10 7.81 -4.68
C SER A 434 -17.14 6.29 -4.89
N ARG A 435 -17.66 5.52 -3.91
CA ARG A 435 -17.85 4.06 -4.07
C ARG A 435 -18.78 3.72 -5.23
N CYS A 436 -19.90 4.43 -5.35
CA CYS A 436 -20.82 4.23 -6.48
C CYS A 436 -20.11 4.40 -7.84
N ILE A 437 -19.24 5.40 -7.95
CA ILE A 437 -18.48 5.66 -9.19
C ILE A 437 -17.46 4.55 -9.46
N GLU A 438 -16.74 4.11 -8.42
CA GLU A 438 -15.79 2.99 -8.51
C GLU A 438 -16.47 1.71 -9.03
N PHE A 439 -17.69 1.43 -8.57
CA PHE A 439 -18.48 0.30 -9.08
C PHE A 439 -19.01 0.51 -10.51
N ALA A 440 -19.31 1.75 -10.90
CA ALA A 440 -19.83 2.06 -12.23
C ALA A 440 -18.77 1.93 -13.36
N LYS A 441 -17.47 1.84 -13.01
CA LYS A 441 -16.34 1.66 -13.94
C LYS A 441 -16.44 2.48 -15.24
N PRO A 442 -16.54 3.83 -15.17
CA PRO A 442 -16.50 4.64 -16.39
C PRO A 442 -15.19 4.38 -17.15
N LYS A 443 -15.30 4.04 -18.45
CA LYS A 443 -14.17 3.61 -19.32
C LYS A 443 -13.03 4.62 -19.42
N ASP A 444 -13.29 5.89 -19.15
CA ASP A 444 -12.36 6.99 -19.41
C ASP A 444 -11.64 7.49 -18.16
N TRP A 445 -11.82 6.83 -17.00
CA TRP A 445 -11.13 7.25 -15.79
C TRP A 445 -9.88 6.41 -15.53
N PRO A 446 -8.70 7.03 -15.39
CA PRO A 446 -7.49 6.30 -15.06
C PRO A 446 -7.68 5.63 -13.69
N CYS A 447 -7.70 4.30 -13.70
CA CYS A 447 -7.61 3.47 -12.51
C CYS A 447 -6.20 3.63 -11.92
N VAL A 448 -5.92 4.76 -11.26
CA VAL A 448 -4.66 4.94 -10.54
C VAL A 448 -4.75 4.09 -9.29
N GLY A 449 -3.77 3.21 -9.06
CA GLY A 449 -3.61 2.36 -7.87
C GLY A 449 -3.54 3.18 -6.58
N SER A 450 -4.71 3.64 -6.14
CA SER A 450 -4.87 4.64 -5.11
C SER A 450 -4.97 3.98 -3.74
N PRO A 451 -4.54 4.66 -2.66
CA PRO A 451 -4.84 4.21 -1.30
C PRO A 451 -6.35 4.00 -1.14
N THR A 452 -6.73 3.10 -0.22
CA THR A 452 -8.15 2.75 -0.04
C THR A 452 -8.98 4.00 0.29
N LEU A 453 -10.26 4.01 -0.09
CA LEU A 453 -11.16 5.12 0.25
C LEU A 453 -11.17 5.44 1.76
N VAL A 454 -10.89 4.44 2.60
CA VAL A 454 -10.73 4.60 4.06
C VAL A 454 -9.48 5.42 4.38
N GLN A 455 -8.32 5.06 3.83
CA GLN A 455 -7.06 5.79 4.01
C GLN A 455 -7.17 7.23 3.51
N GLN A 456 -7.80 7.44 2.36
CA GLN A 456 -8.00 8.78 1.81
C GLN A 456 -8.94 9.64 2.69
N SER A 457 -10.01 9.04 3.24
CA SER A 457 -10.89 9.73 4.18
C SER A 457 -10.19 10.13 5.47
N ALA A 458 -9.34 9.25 6.02
CA ALA A 458 -8.58 9.52 7.23
C ALA A 458 -7.56 10.64 7.00
N LEU A 459 -6.87 10.63 5.85
CA LEU A 459 -5.96 11.69 5.46
C LEU A 459 -6.68 13.05 5.35
N LEU A 460 -7.88 13.08 4.75
CA LEU A 460 -8.67 14.31 4.65
C LEU A 460 -9.16 14.80 6.02
N ARG A 461 -9.62 13.92 6.91
CA ARG A 461 -10.01 14.29 8.29
C ARG A 461 -8.85 14.94 9.03
N LYS A 462 -7.65 14.34 8.97
CA LYS A 462 -6.44 14.90 9.58
C LYS A 462 -6.13 16.30 9.05
N ARG A 463 -6.27 16.53 7.73
CA ARG A 463 -6.07 17.87 7.14
C ARG A 463 -7.16 18.86 7.56
N SER A 464 -8.41 18.42 7.68
CA SER A 464 -9.51 19.30 8.14
C SER A 464 -9.34 19.76 9.59
N GLN A 465 -8.79 18.90 10.45
CA GLN A 465 -8.49 19.22 11.85
C GLN A 465 -7.35 20.24 11.95
N ALA A 466 -6.30 20.09 11.14
CA ALA A 466 -5.18 21.03 11.08
C ALA A 466 -5.62 22.46 10.70
N LEU A 467 -6.70 22.59 9.92
CA LEU A 467 -7.27 23.90 9.57
C LEU A 467 -8.12 24.51 10.69
N GLY A 468 -8.58 23.73 11.67
CA GLY A 468 -9.47 24.18 12.75
C GLY A 468 -8.74 24.57 14.04
N SER A 469 -7.42 24.38 14.09
CA SER A 469 -6.57 24.69 15.26
C SER A 469 -5.89 26.06 15.21
N GLU A 470 -6.18 26.87 14.19
CA GLU A 470 -5.78 28.28 14.05
C GLU A 470 -6.99 29.18 14.29
#